data_AF-A0A7R9DVB5-F1
#
_entry.id   AF-A0A7R9DVB5-F1
#
_cell.length_a   1.000
_cell.length_b   1.000
_cell.length_c   1.000
_cell.angle_alpha   90.00
_cell.angle_beta   90.00
_cell.angle_gamma   90.00
#
_symmetry.space_group_name_H-M   'P 1'
#
loop_
_entity.id
_entity.type
_entity.pdbx_description
1 polymer ?
#
loop_
_entity_poly.entity_id
_entity_poly.type
_entity_poly.pdbx_seq_one_letter_code
_entity_poly.pdbx_strand_id
1 'polypeptide(L)'
;MIDDKGGFNEDKDLLNKLSKNVPKKPSFLKRDLDARAHSEAYCLLFRLPASEKLDGSTDATLWTPYNKRHVWGRMFLSQNYLCFESRVR
;
A
#
# COMPACT_ATOMS: atom_id res chain seq x y z
N MET A 1 36.49 8.18 41.98
CA MET A 1 36.19 8.36 40.55
C MET A 1 36.26 6.98 39.94
N ILE A 2 35.14 6.45 39.44
CA ILE A 2 35.08 5.11 38.86
C ILE A 2 34.95 5.31 37.35
N ASP A 3 35.97 4.87 36.65
CA ASP A 3 36.15 4.99 35.21
C ASP A 3 35.51 3.77 34.54
N ASP A 4 34.18 3.79 34.35
CA ASP A 4 33.48 2.75 33.61
C ASP A 4 33.40 3.14 32.13
N LYS A 5 34.46 2.83 31.38
CA LYS A 5 34.42 2.82 29.91
C LYS A 5 34.14 1.40 29.41
N GLY A 6 32.93 0.91 29.67
CA GLY A 6 32.36 -0.21 28.93
C GLY A 6 32.20 0.17 27.45
N GLY A 7 33.17 -0.20 26.62
CA GLY A 7 33.13 0.03 25.18
C GLY A 7 31.94 -0.70 24.56
N PHE A 8 31.16 0.01 23.76
CA PHE A 8 30.10 -0.58 22.94
C PHE A 8 30.76 -1.54 21.93
N ASN A 9 30.56 -2.85 22.10
CA ASN A 9 30.95 -3.85 21.11
C ASN A 9 29.75 -4.05 20.17
N GLU A 10 29.89 -3.58 18.94
CA GLU A 10 28.87 -3.76 17.90
C GLU A 10 28.86 -5.23 17.47
N ASP A 11 27.88 -5.98 17.97
CA ASP A 11 27.72 -7.42 17.69
C ASP A 11 27.23 -7.62 16.24
N LYS A 12 28.18 -7.73 15.30
CA LYS A 12 27.94 -7.92 13.86
C LYS A 12 27.13 -9.18 13.54
N ASP A 13 27.06 -10.13 14.47
CA ASP A 13 26.26 -11.34 14.31
C ASP A 13 24.75 -11.09 14.46
N LEU A 14 24.32 -9.96 15.02
CA LEU A 14 22.90 -9.59 15.07
C LEU A 14 22.29 -9.39 13.68
N LEU A 15 23.08 -8.92 12.70
CA LEU A 15 22.64 -8.78 11.30
C LEU A 15 22.34 -10.13 10.65
N ASN A 16 23.08 -11.18 11.04
CA ASN A 16 22.88 -12.54 10.56
C ASN A 16 21.77 -13.28 11.33
N LYS A 17 21.42 -12.81 12.54
CA LYS A 17 20.28 -13.28 13.34
C LYS A 17 18.95 -12.64 12.92
N LEU A 18 18.77 -12.28 11.64
CA LEU A 18 17.45 -12.08 11.09
C LEU A 18 16.69 -13.40 11.23
N SER A 19 15.85 -13.49 12.25
CA SER A 19 15.01 -14.65 12.56
C SER A 19 14.42 -15.21 11.27
N LYS A 20 14.60 -16.51 11.04
CA LYS A 20 14.04 -17.24 9.88
C LYS A 20 12.51 -17.06 9.76
N ASN A 21 11.86 -16.58 10.82
CA ASN A 21 10.43 -16.37 10.95
C ASN A 21 10.00 -14.89 10.81
N VAL A 22 10.91 -13.96 10.52
CA VAL A 22 10.54 -12.58 10.19
C VAL A 22 10.20 -12.52 8.70
N PRO A 23 8.97 -12.14 8.31
CA PRO A 23 8.61 -11.96 6.91
C PRO A 23 9.59 -10.98 6.28
N LYS A 24 10.37 -11.45 5.28
CA LYS A 24 11.25 -10.58 4.52
C LYS A 24 10.38 -9.54 3.84
N LYS A 25 10.50 -8.28 4.25
CA LYS A 25 9.83 -7.17 3.57
C LYS A 25 10.20 -7.25 2.08
N PRO A 26 9.24 -7.09 1.17
CA PRO A 26 9.53 -7.11 -0.26
C PRO A 26 10.61 -6.07 -0.57
N SER A 27 11.52 -6.43 -1.48
CA SER A 27 12.58 -5.52 -1.91
C SER A 27 11.98 -4.20 -2.40
N PHE A 28 12.76 -3.13 -2.35
CA PHE A 28 12.32 -1.83 -2.88
C PHE A 28 11.85 -1.96 -4.34
N LEU A 29 12.60 -2.69 -5.17
CA LEU A 29 12.26 -2.94 -6.57
C LEU A 29 10.90 -3.66 -6.73
N LYS A 30 10.62 -4.68 -5.92
CA LYS A 30 9.32 -5.39 -5.94
C LYS A 30 8.17 -4.42 -5.61
N ARG A 31 8.34 -3.63 -4.54
CA ARG A 31 7.33 -2.66 -4.09
C ARG A 31 7.03 -1.61 -5.16
N ASP A 32 8.09 -1.09 -5.81
CA ASP A 32 7.95 -0.08 -6.86
C ASP A 32 7.27 -0.64 -8.12
N LEU A 33 7.61 -1.87 -8.53
CA LEU A 33 6.94 -2.54 -9.65
C LEU A 33 5.47 -2.83 -9.35
N ASP A 34 5.15 -3.30 -8.14
CA ASP A 34 3.77 -3.57 -7.74
C ASP A 34 2.94 -2.27 -7.72
N ALA A 35 3.50 -1.18 -7.18
CA ALA A 35 2.83 0.13 -7.17
C ALA A 35 2.55 0.66 -8.59
N ARG A 36 3.48 0.47 -9.53
CA ARG A 36 3.28 0.81 -10.95
C ARG A 36 2.20 -0.03 -11.59
N ALA A 37 2.24 -1.35 -11.42
CA ALA A 37 1.22 -2.26 -11.96
C ALA A 37 -0.18 -1.92 -11.42
N HIS A 38 -0.30 -1.59 -10.14
CA HIS A 38 -1.57 -1.16 -9.55
C HIS A 38 -2.07 0.17 -10.12
N SER A 39 -1.17 1.14 -10.32
CA SER A 39 -1.52 2.44 -10.90
C SER A 39 -1.98 2.31 -12.35
N GLU A 40 -1.30 1.48 -13.16
CA GLU A 40 -1.68 1.21 -14.54
C GLU A 40 -3.05 0.52 -14.63
N ALA A 41 -3.29 -0.51 -13.80
CA ALA A 41 -4.58 -1.19 -13.75
C ALA A 41 -5.71 -0.25 -13.32
N TYR A 42 -5.47 0.62 -12.34
CA TYR A 42 -6.39 1.66 -11.91
C TYR A 42 -6.72 2.65 -13.03
N CYS A 43 -5.70 3.14 -13.75
CA CYS A 43 -5.88 4.04 -14.88
C CYS A 43 -6.70 3.39 -15.99
N LEU A 44 -6.45 2.12 -16.30
CA LEU A 44 -7.20 1.38 -17.30
C LEU A 44 -8.66 1.16 -16.88
N LEU A 45 -8.90 0.82 -15.61
CA LEU A 45 -10.23 0.55 -15.07
C LEU A 45 -11.14 1.78 -15.16
N PHE A 46 -10.63 2.95 -14.79
CA PHE A 46 -11.40 4.20 -14.76
C PHE A 46 -11.14 5.14 -15.94
N ARG A 47 -10.33 4.70 -16.92
CA ARG A 47 -9.93 5.47 -18.11
C ARG A 47 -9.29 6.82 -17.75
N LEU A 48 -8.39 6.81 -16.77
CA LEU A 48 -7.66 7.98 -16.29
C LEU A 48 -6.37 8.22 -17.10
N PRO A 49 -5.78 9.44 -17.02
CA PRO A 49 -4.47 9.70 -17.60
C PRO A 49 -3.41 8.76 -17.05
N ALA A 50 -2.51 8.28 -17.91
CA ALA A 50 -1.43 7.35 -17.52
C ALA A 50 -0.43 7.93 -16.50
N SER A 51 -0.43 9.25 -16.28
CA SER A 51 0.35 9.91 -15.25
C SER A 51 -0.22 9.76 -13.84
N GLU A 52 -1.47 9.32 -13.71
CA GLU A 52 -2.14 9.18 -12.41
C GLU A 52 -1.57 7.99 -11.63
N LYS A 53 -1.35 8.19 -10.33
CA LYS A 53 -0.77 7.18 -9.43
C LYS A 53 -1.77 6.83 -8.36
N LEU A 54 -1.98 5.53 -8.16
CA LEU A 54 -2.88 5.05 -7.11
C LEU A 54 -2.20 5.17 -5.75
N ASP A 55 -2.80 5.92 -4.84
CA ASP A 55 -2.32 6.05 -3.46
C ASP A 55 -2.86 4.93 -2.56
N GLY A 56 -4.07 4.45 -2.85
CA GLY A 56 -4.64 3.31 -2.15
C GLY A 56 -6.05 2.95 -2.58
N SER A 57 -6.52 1.82 -2.08
CA SER A 57 -7.90 1.36 -2.26
C SER A 57 -8.46 0.79 -0.97
N THR A 58 -9.73 1.00 -0.71
CA THR A 58 -10.44 0.46 0.45
C THR A 58 -11.82 -0.03 0.05
N ASP A 59 -12.31 -1.07 0.72
CA ASP A 59 -13.69 -1.50 0.52
C ASP A 59 -14.63 -0.46 1.14
N ALA A 60 -15.71 -0.13 0.43
CA ALA A 60 -16.60 0.96 0.82
C ALA A 60 -18.04 0.65 0.39
N THR A 61 -18.99 1.28 1.06
CA THR A 61 -20.40 1.24 0.68
C THR A 61 -20.85 2.65 0.32
N LEU A 62 -21.34 2.84 -0.91
CA LEU A 62 -21.84 4.11 -1.38
C LEU A 62 -23.37 4.15 -1.24
N TRP A 63 -23.88 5.14 -0.51
CA TRP A 63 -25.32 5.42 -0.52
C TRP A 63 -25.68 6.12 -1.82
N THR A 64 -26.55 5.50 -2.62
CA THR A 64 -27.01 6.06 -3.89
C THR A 64 -28.40 6.69 -3.70
N PRO A 65 -28.55 8.03 -3.76
CA PRO A 65 -29.82 8.69 -3.47
C PRO A 65 -30.94 8.33 -4.46
N TYR A 66 -30.59 8.08 -5.73
CA TYR A 66 -31.56 7.82 -6.81
C TYR A 66 -32.35 6.52 -6.62
N ASN A 67 -31.75 5.51 -6.00
CA ASN A 67 -32.39 4.21 -5.73
C ASN A 67 -32.60 3.97 -4.22
N LYS A 68 -32.23 4.94 -3.37
CA LYS A 68 -32.27 4.87 -1.90
C LYS A 68 -31.69 3.56 -1.36
N ARG A 69 -30.52 3.17 -1.87
CA ARG A 69 -29.86 1.91 -1.51
C ARG A 69 -28.37 2.11 -1.24
N HIS A 70 -27.86 1.26 -0.37
CA HIS A 70 -26.42 1.09 -0.13
C HIS A 70 -25.84 0.12 -1.17
N VAL A 71 -24.82 0.57 -1.88
CA VAL A 71 -24.12 -0.18 -2.92
C VAL A 71 -22.74 -0.54 -2.40
N TRP A 72 -22.46 -1.83 -2.23
CA TRP A 72 -21.12 -2.28 -1.88
C TRP A 72 -20.18 -2.10 -3.07
N GLY A 73 -18.96 -1.65 -2.81
CA GLY A 73 -17.92 -1.54 -3.81
C GLY A 73 -16.53 -1.41 -3.23
N ARG A 74 -15.63 -0.91 -4.06
CA ARG A 74 -14.28 -0.54 -3.68
C ARG A 74 -14.03 0.90 -4.10
N MET A 75 -13.49 1.69 -3.18
CA MET A 75 -13.08 3.05 -3.41
C MET A 75 -11.57 3.09 -3.66
N PHE A 76 -11.17 3.88 -4.66
CA PHE A 76 -9.79 4.08 -5.08
C PHE A 76 -9.47 5.56 -4.95
N LEU A 77 -8.32 5.87 -4.33
CA LEU A 77 -7.85 7.22 -4.11
C LEU A 77 -6.53 7.44 -4.84
N SER A 78 -6.46 8.55 -5.55
CA SER A 78 -5.24 9.07 -6.15
C SER A 78 -5.14 10.57 -5.88
N GLN A 79 -4.05 11.19 -6.35
CA GLN A 79 -3.81 12.60 -6.13
C GLN A 79 -4.92 13.50 -6.68
N ASN A 80 -5.44 13.18 -7.87
CA ASN A 80 -6.38 14.05 -8.58
C ASN A 80 -7.80 13.46 -8.67
N TYR A 81 -7.99 12.19 -8.32
CA TYR A 81 -9.25 11.48 -8.51
C TYR A 81 -9.65 10.65 -7.30
N LEU A 82 -10.97 10.56 -7.11
CA LEU A 82 -11.61 9.58 -6.23
C LEU A 82 -12.56 8.76 -7.10
N CYS A 83 -12.33 7.45 -7.16
CA CYS A 83 -13.12 6.55 -8.00
C CYS A 83 -13.79 5.46 -7.17
N PHE A 84 -14.98 5.03 -7.59
CA PHE A 84 -15.74 3.97 -6.94
C PHE A 84 -16.12 2.89 -7.95
N GLU A 85 -15.69 1.66 -7.70
CA GLU A 85 -16.10 0.47 -8.44
C GLU A 85 -17.25 -0.20 -7.68
N SER A 86 -18.45 -0.24 -8.27
CA SER A 86 -19.57 -0.99 -7.70
C SER A 86 -19.37 -2.49 -7.89
N ARG A 87 -19.63 -3.28 -6.84
CA ARG A 87 -19.68 -4.75 -6.91
C ARG A 87 -21.09 -5.31 -7.08
N VAL A 88 -22.05 -4.45 -7.38
CA VAL A 88 -23.42 -4.87 -7.70
C VAL A 88 -23.42 -5.32 -9.16
N ARG A 89 -23.79 -6.58 -9.38
CA ARG A 89 -23.88 -7.21 -10.69
C ARG A 89 -25.15 -6.83 -11.43
#